data_AF-A0A0G4E8Y5-F1
#
_entry.id   AF-A0A0G4E8Y5-F1
#
_cell.length_a   1.000
_cell.length_b   1.000
_cell.length_c   1.000
_cell.angle_alpha   90.00
_cell.angle_beta   90.00
_cell.angle_gamma   90.00
#
_symmetry.space_group_name_H-M   'P 1'
#
loop_
_entity.id
_entity.type
_entity.pdbx_description
1 polymer ?
#
loop_
_entity_poly.entity_id
_entity_poly.type
_entity_poly.pdbx_seq_one_letter_code
_entity_poly.pdbx_strand_id
1 'polypeptide(L)'
;MASSVPFEVWRGRLVACLQLPDVASLRNTSRTIGTSIITAALLVERIDGCLARHSLTGLIDMHRTAPLPFTYVLRVAYVLEQGTDERRRIGWFIRLAAIYGLTPASGLPLVLSAQWLMAHLPSKTAFHQLPDAMAIYRLLGHLLTYQGTSLALQQADNGGYRIGNESFRVVPFGDLPGGHRYADGYKRTDPAIRWVDNWLYPCNHRP
;
A
#
# COMPACT_ATOMS: atom_id res chain seq x y z
N MET A 1 -26.03 -24.78 -2.00
CA MET A 1 -25.30 -26.02 -2.32
C MET A 1 -23.78 -25.82 -2.17
N ALA A 2 -23.30 -25.40 -0.99
CA ALA A 2 -21.87 -25.13 -0.74
C ALA A 2 -21.20 -26.13 0.23
N SER A 3 -21.93 -27.19 0.63
CA SER A 3 -21.59 -28.05 1.77
C SER A 3 -20.76 -29.29 1.42
N SER A 4 -20.34 -29.52 0.17
CA SER A 4 -19.66 -30.76 -0.24
C SER A 4 -18.17 -30.62 -0.54
N VAL A 5 -17.60 -29.41 -0.47
CA VAL A 5 -16.19 -29.18 -0.82
C VAL A 5 -15.34 -29.18 0.47
N PRO A 6 -14.29 -30.01 0.57
CA PRO A 6 -13.40 -30.03 1.73
C PRO A 6 -12.75 -28.65 1.99
N PHE A 7 -12.49 -28.33 3.26
CA PHE A 7 -11.90 -27.05 3.65
C PHE A 7 -10.55 -26.77 2.97
N GLU A 8 -9.76 -27.81 2.72
CA GLU A 8 -8.47 -27.69 2.01
C GLU A 8 -8.64 -27.23 0.56
N VAL A 9 -9.70 -27.67 -0.12
CA VAL A 9 -9.99 -27.23 -1.50
C VAL A 9 -10.51 -25.79 -1.49
N TRP A 10 -11.33 -25.43 -0.51
CA TRP A 10 -11.76 -24.05 -0.31
C TRP A 10 -10.57 -23.10 -0.09
N ARG A 11 -9.63 -23.47 0.80
CA ARG A 11 -8.46 -22.65 1.12
C ARG A 11 -7.45 -22.61 -0.03
N GLY A 12 -7.06 -23.76 -0.56
CA GLY A 12 -5.96 -23.87 -1.52
C GLY A 12 -6.32 -23.49 -2.96
N ARG A 13 -7.59 -23.59 -3.36
CA ARG A 13 -8.02 -23.30 -4.75
C ARG A 13 -8.92 -22.07 -4.83
N LEU A 14 -9.99 -22.02 -4.03
CA LEU A 14 -10.98 -20.93 -4.15
C LEU A 14 -10.47 -19.62 -3.54
N VAL A 15 -9.98 -19.63 -2.30
CA VAL A 15 -9.49 -18.40 -1.66
C VAL A 15 -8.28 -17.81 -2.38
N ALA A 16 -7.39 -18.65 -2.92
CA ALA A 16 -6.24 -18.21 -3.70
C ALA A 16 -6.61 -17.46 -5.00
N CYS A 17 -7.76 -17.78 -5.59
CA CYS A 17 -8.24 -17.14 -6.82
C CYS A 17 -9.08 -15.87 -6.57
N LEU A 18 -9.54 -15.65 -5.34
CA LEU A 18 -10.38 -14.51 -5.00
C LEU A 18 -9.55 -13.26 -4.67
N GLN A 19 -10.06 -12.09 -5.04
CA GLN A 19 -9.52 -10.82 -4.57
C GLN A 19 -9.82 -10.65 -3.08
N LEU A 20 -8.96 -9.91 -2.37
CA LEU A 20 -9.08 -9.71 -0.92
C LEU A 20 -10.46 -9.18 -0.45
N PRO A 21 -11.12 -8.25 -1.17
CA PRO A 21 -12.48 -7.85 -0.83
C PRO A 21 -13.49 -9.00 -0.88
N ASP A 22 -13.37 -9.90 -1.85
CA ASP A 22 -14.25 -11.05 -2.00
C ASP A 22 -14.01 -12.09 -0.90
N VAL A 23 -12.74 -12.26 -0.51
CA VAL A 23 -12.36 -13.09 0.65
C VAL A 23 -12.97 -12.54 1.95
N ALA A 24 -12.93 -11.22 2.16
CA ALA A 24 -13.56 -10.59 3.31
C ALA A 24 -15.10 -10.77 3.29
N SER A 25 -15.72 -10.59 2.12
CA SER A 25 -17.16 -10.80 1.93
C SER A 25 -17.54 -12.26 2.21
N LEU A 26 -16.80 -13.23 1.68
CA LEU A 26 -17.02 -14.67 1.87
C LEU A 26 -16.86 -15.08 3.34
N ARG A 27 -15.99 -14.42 4.10
CA ARG A 27 -15.88 -14.66 5.55
C ARG A 27 -17.15 -14.23 6.29
N ASN A 28 -17.78 -13.15 5.82
CA ASN A 28 -18.97 -12.57 6.44
C ASN A 28 -20.27 -13.29 6.05
N THR A 29 -20.30 -14.12 4.99
CA THR A 29 -21.51 -14.86 4.60
C THR A 29 -21.91 -15.95 5.58
N SER A 30 -20.97 -16.47 6.39
CA SER A 30 -21.26 -17.45 7.42
C SER A 30 -20.32 -17.29 8.62
N ARG A 31 -20.89 -17.02 9.79
CA ARG A 31 -20.10 -16.83 11.02
C ARG A 31 -19.32 -18.09 11.41
N THR A 32 -19.87 -19.27 11.16
CA THR A 32 -19.22 -20.53 11.54
C THR A 32 -18.29 -21.02 10.43
N ILE A 33 -18.82 -21.23 9.22
CA ILE A 33 -18.06 -21.83 8.12
C ILE A 33 -17.05 -20.82 7.55
N GLY A 34 -17.47 -19.57 7.32
CA GLY A 34 -16.62 -18.53 6.76
C GLY A 34 -15.44 -18.18 7.66
N THR A 35 -15.65 -18.15 8.98
CA THR A 35 -14.57 -17.84 9.91
C THR A 35 -13.59 -18.99 10.12
N SER A 36 -14.06 -20.25 10.00
CA SER A 36 -13.22 -21.44 10.02
C SER A 36 -12.39 -21.61 8.74
N ILE A 37 -12.91 -21.22 7.57
CA ILE A 37 -12.18 -21.31 6.30
C ILE A 37 -11.13 -20.21 6.19
N ILE A 38 -11.52 -18.95 6.41
CA ILE A 38 -10.72 -17.77 6.08
C ILE A 38 -10.02 -17.25 7.34
N THR A 39 -9.02 -17.96 7.83
CA THR A 39 -8.37 -17.63 9.11
C THR A 39 -7.33 -16.51 8.99
N ALA A 40 -6.87 -15.96 10.12
CA ALA A 40 -5.73 -15.05 10.13
C ALA A 40 -4.45 -15.74 9.61
N ALA A 41 -4.26 -17.03 9.92
CA ALA A 41 -3.14 -17.82 9.43
C ALA A 41 -3.12 -17.91 7.89
N LEU A 42 -4.28 -18.16 7.28
CA LEU A 42 -4.41 -18.17 5.82
C LEU A 42 -4.01 -16.82 5.19
N LEU A 43 -4.38 -15.70 5.84
CA LEU A 43 -3.99 -14.37 5.36
C LEU A 43 -2.49 -14.10 5.54
N VAL A 44 -1.86 -14.63 6.60
CA VAL A 44 -0.40 -14.55 6.78
C VAL A 44 0.33 -15.32 5.67
N GLU A 45 -0.10 -16.54 5.34
CA GLU A 45 0.46 -17.31 4.22
C GLU A 45 0.32 -16.55 2.89
N ARG A 46 -0.84 -15.92 2.68
CA ARG A 46 -1.09 -15.09 1.49
C ARG A 46 -0.19 -13.85 1.44
N ILE A 47 0.05 -13.20 2.59
CA ILE A 47 1.01 -12.10 2.72
C ILE A 47 2.43 -12.58 2.39
N ASP A 48 2.87 -13.69 2.97
CA ASP A 48 4.21 -14.24 2.75
C ASP A 48 4.43 -14.58 1.26
N GLY A 49 3.44 -15.21 0.62
CA GLY A 49 3.44 -15.46 -0.81
C GLY A 49 3.48 -14.18 -1.66
N CYS A 50 2.78 -13.12 -1.24
CA CYS A 50 2.81 -11.81 -1.89
C CYS A 50 4.19 -11.14 -1.76
N LEU A 51 4.77 -11.12 -0.56
CA LEU A 51 6.09 -10.57 -0.30
C LEU A 51 7.17 -11.28 -1.13
N ALA A 52 7.12 -12.62 -1.19
CA ALA A 52 8.04 -13.41 -1.99
C ALA A 52 7.89 -13.11 -3.50
N ARG A 53 6.66 -13.10 -4.02
CA ARG A 53 6.37 -12.85 -5.45
C ARG A 53 6.85 -11.48 -5.92
N HIS A 54 6.79 -10.47 -5.06
CA HIS A 54 7.18 -9.10 -5.39
C HIS A 54 8.62 -8.75 -4.95
N SER A 55 9.40 -9.72 -4.49
CA SER A 55 10.77 -9.51 -3.98
C SER A 55 10.84 -8.44 -2.88
N LEU A 56 9.83 -8.42 -2.03
CA LEU A 56 9.68 -7.55 -0.85
C LEU A 56 10.06 -8.27 0.45
N THR A 57 10.31 -9.58 0.40
CA THR A 57 10.85 -10.34 1.53
C THR A 57 12.13 -9.70 2.04
N GLY A 58 12.19 -9.47 3.36
CA GLY A 58 13.31 -8.78 4.00
C GLY A 58 13.33 -7.26 3.82
N LEU A 59 12.39 -6.67 3.06
CA LEU A 59 12.24 -5.22 2.91
C LEU A 59 11.05 -4.67 3.69
N ILE A 60 9.93 -5.39 3.67
CA ILE A 60 8.70 -5.07 4.40
C ILE A 60 8.30 -6.31 5.18
N ASP A 61 7.84 -6.11 6.40
CA ASP A 61 7.15 -7.14 7.16
C ASP A 61 5.97 -6.54 7.92
N MET A 62 5.16 -7.40 8.51
CA MET A 62 4.12 -7.03 9.46
C MET A 62 4.57 -7.35 10.88
N HIS A 63 3.97 -6.69 11.86
CA HIS A 63 4.19 -7.05 13.25
C HIS A 63 3.54 -8.42 13.52
N ARG A 64 4.35 -9.47 13.68
CA ARG A 64 3.89 -10.87 13.83
C ARG A 64 3.56 -11.29 15.27
N THR A 65 3.60 -10.35 16.22
CA THR A 65 3.40 -10.65 17.65
C THR A 65 1.97 -11.12 17.90
N ALA A 66 1.82 -12.36 18.35
CA ALA A 66 0.54 -12.97 18.64
C ALA A 66 -0.10 -12.39 19.93
N PRO A 67 -1.44 -12.32 20.00
CA PRO A 67 -2.42 -12.75 19.01
C PRO A 67 -2.58 -11.73 17.85
N LEU A 68 -2.65 -12.22 16.61
CA LEU A 68 -2.83 -11.40 15.41
C LEU A 68 -4.33 -11.15 15.14
N PRO A 69 -4.82 -9.90 15.25
CA PRO A 69 -6.22 -9.60 14.93
C PRO A 69 -6.49 -9.81 13.44
N PHE A 70 -7.57 -10.54 13.10
CA PHE A 70 -7.92 -10.80 11.70
C PHE A 70 -8.03 -9.51 10.87
N THR A 71 -8.61 -8.44 11.44
CA THR A 71 -8.76 -7.13 10.78
C THR A 71 -7.42 -6.49 10.45
N TYR A 72 -6.41 -6.66 11.32
CA TYR A 72 -5.06 -6.16 11.07
C TYR A 72 -4.41 -6.91 9.91
N VAL A 73 -4.41 -8.25 9.94
CA VAL A 73 -3.82 -9.08 8.88
C VAL A 73 -4.53 -8.83 7.55
N LEU A 74 -5.86 -8.69 7.56
CA LEU A 74 -6.64 -8.35 6.36
C LEU A 74 -6.24 -7.00 5.78
N ARG A 75 -6.00 -5.97 6.60
CA ARG A 75 -5.55 -4.65 6.13
C ARG A 75 -4.14 -4.71 5.55
N VAL A 76 -3.23 -5.45 6.19
CA VAL A 76 -1.88 -5.66 5.64
C VAL A 76 -1.97 -6.35 4.29
N ALA A 77 -2.69 -7.47 4.21
CA ALA A 77 -2.85 -8.22 2.97
C ALA A 77 -3.51 -7.35 1.88
N TYR A 78 -4.54 -6.59 2.24
CA TYR A 78 -5.21 -5.65 1.35
C TYR A 78 -4.22 -4.66 0.76
N VAL A 79 -3.50 -3.95 1.63
CA VAL A 79 -2.47 -3.00 1.22
C VAL A 79 -1.49 -3.70 0.29
N LEU A 80 -0.91 -4.81 0.72
CA LEU A 80 0.12 -5.56 0.00
C LEU A 80 -0.31 -6.05 -1.38
N GLU A 81 -1.59 -6.29 -1.60
CA GLU A 81 -2.11 -6.70 -2.91
C GLU A 81 -2.60 -5.54 -3.78
N GLN A 82 -2.77 -4.33 -3.22
CA GLN A 82 -3.05 -3.16 -4.04
C GLN A 82 -1.78 -2.68 -4.78
N GLY A 83 -1.95 -2.37 -6.08
CA GLY A 83 -0.96 -1.73 -6.95
C GLY A 83 -0.08 -2.70 -7.74
N THR A 84 -0.55 -3.24 -8.86
CA THR A 84 0.14 -4.32 -9.58
C THR A 84 1.52 -3.92 -10.14
N ASP A 85 1.62 -2.75 -10.79
CA ASP A 85 2.86 -2.29 -11.44
C ASP A 85 3.82 -1.58 -10.48
N GLU A 86 3.28 -0.93 -9.45
CA GLU A 86 4.04 -0.07 -8.54
C GLU A 86 4.69 -0.84 -7.39
N ARG A 87 4.20 -2.04 -7.09
CA ARG A 87 4.75 -2.95 -6.05
C ARG A 87 6.22 -3.27 -6.24
N ARG A 88 6.66 -3.48 -7.49
CA ARG A 88 8.09 -3.67 -7.79
C ARG A 88 8.91 -2.43 -7.48
N ARG A 89 8.33 -1.23 -7.66
CA ARG A 89 8.98 0.04 -7.34
C ARG A 89 9.11 0.26 -5.84
N ILE A 90 8.14 -0.20 -5.04
CA ILE A 90 8.26 -0.16 -3.57
C ILE A 90 9.56 -0.85 -3.12
N GLY A 91 9.87 -2.03 -3.68
CA GLY A 91 11.10 -2.73 -3.34
C GLY A 91 12.36 -1.93 -3.71
N TRP A 92 12.36 -1.28 -4.87
CA TRP A 92 13.46 -0.37 -5.26
C TRP A 92 13.58 0.86 -4.38
N PHE A 93 12.45 1.49 -4.07
CA PHE A 93 12.36 2.66 -3.20
C PHE A 93 12.92 2.36 -1.81
N ILE A 94 12.54 1.22 -1.20
CA ILE A 94 13.05 0.82 0.12
C ILE A 94 14.55 0.53 0.06
N ARG A 95 15.04 -0.13 -0.99
CA ARG A 95 16.48 -0.39 -1.17
C ARG A 95 17.26 0.92 -1.28
N LEU A 96 16.78 1.88 -2.07
CA LEU A 96 17.40 3.20 -2.16
C LEU A 96 17.36 3.91 -0.81
N ALA A 97 16.22 3.91 -0.13
CA ALA A 97 16.09 4.49 1.20
C ALA A 97 17.10 3.88 2.20
N ALA A 98 17.32 2.57 2.15
CA ALA A 98 18.33 1.90 2.98
C ALA A 98 19.75 2.33 2.62
N ILE A 99 20.10 2.40 1.32
CA ILE A 99 21.43 2.85 0.83
C ILE A 99 21.71 4.28 1.29
N TYR A 100 20.71 5.16 1.23
CA TYR A 100 20.83 6.55 1.67
C TYR A 100 20.69 6.73 3.19
N GLY A 101 20.59 5.64 3.97
CA GLY A 101 20.49 5.71 5.43
C GLY A 101 19.18 6.33 5.95
N LEU A 102 18.11 6.27 5.16
CA LEU A 102 16.79 6.82 5.51
C LEU A 102 15.94 5.86 6.34
N THR A 103 16.32 4.58 6.38
CA THR A 103 15.64 3.56 7.17
C THR A 103 15.94 3.73 8.67
N PRO A 104 15.08 3.21 9.56
CA PRO A 104 15.36 3.25 10.99
C PRO A 104 16.70 2.59 11.33
N ALA A 105 17.28 2.94 12.48
CA ALA A 105 18.53 2.33 12.97
C ALA A 105 18.44 0.81 13.17
N SER A 106 17.22 0.28 13.36
CA SER A 106 16.95 -1.17 13.38
C SER A 106 17.14 -1.85 12.02
N GLY A 107 17.28 -1.08 10.95
CA GLY A 107 17.44 -1.56 9.58
C GLY A 107 16.15 -2.08 8.98
N LEU A 108 16.30 -2.97 8.01
CA LEU A 108 15.22 -3.67 7.34
C LEU A 108 14.88 -5.00 8.06
N PRO A 109 13.63 -5.50 7.96
CA PRO A 109 12.52 -4.97 7.18
C PRO A 109 11.79 -3.79 7.85
N LEU A 110 11.14 -2.97 7.03
CA LEU A 110 10.18 -1.96 7.51
C LEU A 110 8.91 -2.67 8.01
N VAL A 111 8.65 -2.57 9.32
CA VAL A 111 7.55 -3.28 9.97
C VAL A 111 6.28 -2.43 10.00
N LEU A 112 5.23 -2.89 9.34
CA LEU A 112 3.91 -2.24 9.34
C LEU A 112 3.22 -2.43 10.68
N SER A 113 3.03 -1.35 11.45
CA SER A 113 2.37 -1.44 12.76
C SER A 113 0.85 -1.54 12.65
N ALA A 114 0.25 -2.31 13.56
CA ALA A 114 -1.21 -2.42 13.65
C ALA A 114 -1.86 -1.09 14.01
N GLN A 115 -1.29 -0.37 14.97
CA GLN A 115 -1.81 0.93 15.42
C GLN A 115 -1.86 1.94 14.27
N TRP A 116 -0.78 2.04 13.48
CA TRP A 116 -0.72 3.01 12.39
C TRP A 116 -1.69 2.66 11.27
N LEU A 117 -1.74 1.40 10.83
CA LEU A 117 -2.71 0.95 9.81
C LEU A 117 -4.15 1.09 10.28
N MET A 118 -4.39 0.98 11.59
CA MET A 118 -5.73 1.20 12.14
C MET A 118 -6.16 2.66 12.08
N ALA A 119 -5.25 3.58 12.41
CA ALA A 119 -5.52 5.02 12.42
C ALA A 119 -5.56 5.65 11.01
N HIS A 120 -4.69 5.22 10.08
CA HIS A 120 -4.49 5.91 8.80
C HIS A 120 -5.08 5.17 7.59
N LEU A 121 -5.62 3.97 7.80
CA LEU A 121 -6.31 3.20 6.76
C LEU A 121 -7.72 2.78 7.21
N PRO A 122 -8.62 3.74 7.50
CA PRO A 122 -9.95 3.44 8.02
C PRO A 122 -10.84 2.73 7.00
N SER A 123 -10.66 3.00 5.69
CA SER A 123 -11.50 2.43 4.63
C SER A 123 -10.73 2.17 3.33
N LYS A 124 -11.28 1.26 2.53
CA LYS A 124 -10.87 0.99 1.14
C LYS A 124 -10.84 2.27 0.29
N THR A 125 -11.86 3.10 0.47
CA THR A 125 -12.05 4.34 -0.30
C THR A 125 -10.98 5.38 0.01
N ALA A 126 -10.58 5.52 1.28
CA ALA A 126 -9.52 6.46 1.67
C ALA A 126 -8.16 6.10 1.04
N PHE A 127 -7.92 4.83 0.74
CA PHE A 127 -6.71 4.39 0.06
C PHE A 127 -6.73 4.70 -1.44
N HIS A 128 -7.86 4.43 -2.12
CA HIS A 128 -8.01 4.68 -3.56
C HIS A 128 -8.20 6.15 -3.95
N GLN A 129 -8.44 7.04 -2.97
CA GLN A 129 -8.52 8.48 -3.21
C GLN A 129 -7.14 9.11 -3.45
N LEU A 130 -6.05 8.41 -3.08
CA LEU A 130 -4.70 8.91 -3.33
C LEU A 130 -4.14 8.35 -4.64
N PRO A 131 -3.32 9.14 -5.35
CA PRO A 131 -2.39 8.62 -6.33
C PRO A 131 -1.52 7.49 -5.78
N ASP A 132 -1.15 6.54 -6.63
CA ASP A 132 -0.48 5.31 -6.22
C ASP A 132 0.87 5.60 -5.50
N ALA A 133 1.69 6.51 -6.04
CA ALA A 133 2.93 6.94 -5.42
C ALA A 133 2.72 7.56 -4.02
N MET A 134 1.65 8.33 -3.84
CA MET A 134 1.32 8.94 -2.56
C MET A 134 0.81 7.91 -1.56
N ALA A 135 0.10 6.87 -2.03
CA ALA A 135 -0.29 5.75 -1.19
C ALA A 135 0.95 5.04 -0.61
N ILE A 136 2.04 4.92 -1.36
CA ILE A 136 3.33 4.38 -0.87
C ILE A 136 3.88 5.23 0.28
N TYR A 137 3.98 6.56 0.11
CA TYR A 137 4.48 7.45 1.16
C TYR A 137 3.56 7.52 2.37
N ARG A 138 2.24 7.41 2.17
CA ARG A 138 1.30 7.26 3.30
C ARG A 138 1.66 6.01 4.09
N LEU A 139 1.83 4.87 3.43
CA LEU A 139 2.11 3.59 4.09
C LEU A 139 3.49 3.50 4.75
N LEU A 140 4.54 3.97 4.09
CA LEU A 140 5.93 3.71 4.49
C LEU A 140 6.69 4.96 4.90
N GLY A 141 6.24 6.14 4.50
CA GLY A 141 6.98 7.40 4.73
C GLY A 141 7.18 7.69 6.21
N HIS A 142 6.23 7.31 7.07
CA HIS A 142 6.37 7.47 8.53
C HIS A 142 7.46 6.57 9.14
N LEU A 143 7.89 5.52 8.44
CA LEU A 143 9.00 4.65 8.84
C LEU A 143 10.35 5.13 8.32
N LEU A 144 10.36 6.21 7.53
CA LEU A 144 11.57 6.76 6.92
C LEU A 144 11.87 8.13 7.49
N THR A 145 13.15 8.40 7.70
CA THR A 145 13.63 9.65 8.30
C THR A 145 14.84 10.14 7.52
N TYR A 146 14.83 11.41 7.12
CA TYR A 146 15.98 12.09 6.54
C TYR A 146 16.45 13.17 7.49
N GLN A 147 17.68 13.08 8.00
CA GLN A 147 18.27 14.07 8.92
C GLN A 147 17.35 14.41 10.11
N GLY A 148 16.72 13.40 10.72
CA GLY A 148 15.77 13.58 11.83
C GLY A 148 14.35 14.01 11.41
N THR A 149 14.11 14.31 10.14
CA THR A 149 12.80 14.69 9.62
C THR A 149 12.06 13.47 9.06
N SER A 150 10.85 13.20 9.55
CA SER A 150 10.02 12.10 9.03
C SER A 150 9.55 12.39 7.60
N LEU A 151 9.60 11.36 6.75
CA LEU A 151 9.09 11.41 5.37
C LEU A 151 7.62 10.97 5.28
N ALA A 152 6.87 11.06 6.38
CA ALA A 152 5.44 10.79 6.39
C ALA A 152 4.69 11.74 5.45
N LEU A 153 3.81 11.19 4.61
CA LEU A 153 2.90 12.00 3.82
C LEU A 153 1.89 12.70 4.73
N GLN A 154 1.91 14.02 4.70
CA GLN A 154 0.96 14.87 5.42
C GLN A 154 0.08 15.59 4.40
N GLN A 155 -1.20 15.71 4.72
CA GLN A 155 -2.16 16.48 3.92
C GLN A 155 -2.34 17.84 4.59
N ALA A 156 -2.30 18.90 3.79
CA ALA A 156 -2.54 20.27 4.24
C ALA A 156 -4.00 20.68 3.96
N ASP A 157 -4.49 21.66 4.73
CA ASP A 157 -5.89 22.12 4.65
C ASP A 157 -6.26 22.74 3.29
N ASN A 158 -5.25 23.18 2.52
CA ASN A 158 -5.40 23.75 1.19
C ASN A 158 -5.46 22.71 0.05
N GLY A 159 -5.62 21.42 0.38
CA GLY A 159 -5.59 20.32 -0.58
C GLY A 159 -4.20 19.97 -1.10
N GLY A 160 -3.16 20.63 -0.59
CA GLY A 160 -1.76 20.30 -0.81
C GLY A 160 -1.28 19.13 0.06
N TYR A 161 -0.07 18.68 -0.23
CA TYR A 161 0.59 17.60 0.47
C TYR A 161 2.02 17.98 0.84
N ARG A 162 2.53 17.37 1.89
CA ARG A 162 3.90 17.59 2.38
C ARG A 162 4.58 16.27 2.71
N ILE A 163 5.85 16.15 2.33
CA ILE A 163 6.76 15.09 2.76
C ILE A 163 8.02 15.77 3.30
N GLY A 164 8.33 15.58 4.58
CA GLY A 164 9.38 16.34 5.25
C GLY A 164 9.13 17.85 5.16
N ASN A 165 10.08 18.59 4.58
CA ASN A 165 9.95 20.04 4.37
C ASN A 165 9.42 20.41 2.97
N GLU A 166 9.17 19.42 2.12
CA GLU A 166 8.78 19.64 0.73
C GLU A 166 7.26 19.63 0.58
N SER A 167 6.71 20.72 0.02
CA SER A 167 5.27 20.86 -0.24
C SER A 167 4.98 20.74 -1.74
N PHE A 168 3.91 20.04 -2.07
CA PHE A 168 3.49 19.80 -3.45
C PHE A 168 1.97 19.68 -3.55
N ARG A 169 1.45 19.80 -4.77
CA ARG A 169 0.04 19.53 -5.08
C ARG A 169 -0.10 18.60 -6.27
N VAL A 170 -1.12 17.75 -6.23
CA VAL A 170 -1.53 16.97 -7.39
C VAL A 170 -2.15 17.93 -8.41
N VAL A 171 -1.78 17.78 -9.68
CA VAL A 171 -2.29 18.59 -10.78
C VAL A 171 -3.32 17.79 -11.58
N PRO A 172 -4.61 18.19 -11.53
CA PRO A 172 -5.63 17.64 -12.40
C PRO A 172 -5.28 17.84 -13.87
N PHE A 173 -5.73 16.93 -14.74
CA PHE A 173 -5.47 17.03 -16.18
C PHE A 173 -5.90 18.39 -16.78
N GLY A 174 -7.06 18.92 -16.35
CA GLY A 174 -7.58 20.21 -16.83
C GLY A 174 -6.76 21.43 -16.38
N ASP A 175 -5.93 21.28 -15.35
CA ASP A 175 -5.09 22.34 -14.80
C ASP A 175 -3.64 22.27 -15.33
N LEU A 176 -3.37 21.35 -16.27
CA LEU A 176 -2.11 21.31 -17.00
C LEU A 176 -2.07 22.46 -18.03
N PRO A 177 -0.92 23.13 -18.21
CA PRO A 177 -0.75 24.09 -19.29
C PRO A 177 -1.08 23.46 -20.65
N GLY A 178 -1.75 24.21 -21.53
CA GLY A 178 -2.11 23.73 -22.87
C GLY A 178 -0.86 23.27 -23.65
N GLY A 179 -0.93 22.09 -24.28
CA GLY A 179 0.19 21.51 -25.02
C GLY A 179 1.36 20.97 -24.18
N HIS A 180 1.21 20.87 -22.85
CA HIS A 180 2.26 20.35 -21.99
C HIS A 180 2.50 18.86 -22.25
N ARG A 181 3.77 18.44 -22.40
CA ARG A 181 4.22 17.06 -22.66
C ARG A 181 3.71 15.98 -21.67
N TYR A 182 3.14 16.39 -20.54
CA TYR A 182 2.57 15.46 -19.55
C TYR A 182 1.12 15.12 -19.84
N ALA A 183 0.45 15.85 -20.75
CA ALA A 183 -0.89 15.54 -21.19
C ALA A 183 -0.93 14.18 -21.92
N ASP A 184 0.05 13.93 -22.79
CA ASP A 184 0.11 12.72 -23.62
C ASP A 184 0.26 11.42 -22.82
N GLY A 185 0.86 11.51 -21.63
CA GLY A 185 1.11 10.38 -20.73
C GLY A 185 0.29 10.40 -19.43
N TYR A 186 -0.69 11.30 -19.31
CA TYR A 186 -1.38 11.52 -18.04
C TYR A 186 -2.17 10.30 -17.57
N LYS A 187 -1.98 9.89 -16.31
CA LYS A 187 -2.77 8.84 -15.66
C LYS A 187 -3.42 9.41 -14.42
N ARG A 188 -4.70 9.13 -14.21
CA ARG A 188 -5.38 9.54 -12.96
C ARG A 188 -4.81 8.86 -11.72
N THR A 189 -4.29 7.65 -11.87
CA THR A 189 -3.66 6.88 -10.79
C THR A 189 -2.22 7.34 -10.50
N ASP A 190 -1.59 8.01 -11.47
CA ASP A 190 -0.23 8.55 -11.40
C ASP A 190 -0.25 9.95 -12.06
N PRO A 191 -0.81 10.98 -11.39
CA PRO A 191 -1.01 12.31 -11.95
C PRO A 191 0.21 13.21 -11.70
N ALA A 192 0.49 14.13 -12.63
CA ALA A 192 1.57 15.11 -12.45
C ALA A 192 1.46 15.86 -11.12
N ILE A 193 2.59 16.14 -10.49
CA ILE A 193 2.66 16.96 -9.27
C ILE A 193 3.33 18.29 -9.56
N ARG A 194 2.90 19.33 -8.83
CA ARG A 194 3.54 20.64 -8.83
C ARG A 194 4.27 20.82 -7.50
N TRP A 195 5.59 20.94 -7.57
CA TRP A 195 6.48 21.14 -6.42
C TRP A 195 6.91 22.59 -6.37
N VAL A 196 6.49 23.28 -5.30
CA VAL A 196 6.54 24.76 -5.22
C VAL A 196 5.79 25.38 -6.42
N ASP A 197 5.40 26.64 -6.41
CA ASP A 197 4.51 27.18 -7.46
C ASP A 197 5.08 27.17 -8.90
N ASN A 198 6.34 26.75 -9.09
CA ASN A 198 7.07 26.90 -10.35
C ASN A 198 7.45 25.60 -11.09
N TRP A 199 7.39 24.40 -10.48
CA TRP A 199 7.91 23.18 -11.12
C TRP A 199 6.87 22.06 -11.25
N LEU A 200 6.67 21.59 -12.47
CA LEU A 200 5.81 20.44 -12.80
C LEU A 200 6.66 19.19 -13.03
N TYR A 201 6.37 18.13 -12.28
CA TYR A 201 7.01 16.83 -12.41
C TYR A 201 6.05 15.82 -13.01
N PRO A 202 6.53 14.95 -13.93
CA PRO A 202 5.70 13.89 -14.46
C PRO A 202 5.49 12.85 -13.38
N CYS A 203 4.35 12.18 -13.47
CA CYS A 203 4.23 10.88 -12.85
C CYS A 203 4.72 9.82 -13.84
N ASN A 204 5.85 9.22 -13.49
CA ASN A 204 6.62 8.19 -14.20
C ASN A 204 6.59 8.25 -15.73
N HIS A 205 7.63 8.85 -16.31
CA HIS A 205 7.99 8.59 -17.69
C HIS A 205 8.42 7.11 -17.80
N ARG A 206 7.65 6.27 -18.51
CA ARG A 206 8.26 5.07 -19.09
C ARG A 206 9.23 5.57 -20.18
N PRO A 207 10.53 5.22 -20.12
CA PRO A 207 11.38 5.36 -21.29
C PRO A 207 10.90 4.46 -22.43
#